data_AF-A0A480A7A1-F1
#
_entry.id   AF-A0A480A7A1-F1
#
_cell.length_a   1.000
_cell.length_b   1.000
_cell.length_c   1.000
_cell.angle_alpha   90.00
_cell.angle_beta   90.00
_cell.angle_gamma   90.00
#
_symmetry.space_group_name_H-M   'P 1'
#
loop_
_entity.id
_entity.type
_entity.pdbx_description
1 polymer ?
#
loop_
_entity_poly.entity_id
_entity_poly.type
_entity_poly.pdbx_seq_one_letter_code
_entity_poly.pdbx_strand_id
1 'polypeptide(L)'
;MNTTDLFNVANVFVLPFWALMILLPNWNVTRKVMESYLPFVVLAAGYLYLFVTSITPENAAALSNPQLADIAKFFSNETAAATGWIHFLVMDLFVGRWIYWQGQKTGIWTIHSIALCLFAGPLGVLSHIFTYWISKAFSQGAEGVTEEEKVGV
;
A
#
# COMPACT_ATOMS: atom_id res chain seq x y z
N MET A 1 -24.76 8.81 5.51
CA MET A 1 -24.12 7.58 4.98
C MET A 1 -23.87 6.69 6.17
N ASN A 2 -24.30 5.43 6.13
CA ASN A 2 -24.06 4.52 7.26
C ASN A 2 -22.62 3.96 7.19
N THR A 3 -22.11 3.38 8.27
CA THR A 3 -20.76 2.79 8.35
C THR A 3 -20.52 1.78 7.23
N THR A 4 -21.49 0.91 6.97
CA THR A 4 -21.45 -0.11 5.92
C THR A 4 -21.30 0.51 4.52
N ASP A 5 -21.98 1.63 4.25
CA ASP A 5 -21.86 2.32 2.97
C ASP A 5 -20.45 2.86 2.76
N LEU A 6 -19.87 3.47 3.79
CA LEU A 6 -18.53 4.05 3.72
C LEU A 6 -17.46 2.96 3.55
N PHE A 7 -17.63 1.83 4.23
CA PHE A 7 -16.82 0.64 4.03
C PHE A 7 -16.89 0.13 2.57
N ASN A 8 -18.10 -0.03 2.02
CA ASN A 8 -18.29 -0.51 0.65
C ASN A 8 -17.71 0.46 -0.38
N VAL A 9 -17.95 1.76 -0.21
CA VAL A 9 -17.39 2.81 -1.07
C VAL A 9 -15.87 2.79 -1.02
N ALA A 10 -15.25 2.67 0.16
CA ALA A 10 -13.79 2.62 0.28
C ALA A 10 -13.18 1.41 -0.45
N ASN A 11 -13.81 0.23 -0.33
CA ASN A 11 -13.36 -0.98 -1.03
C ASN A 11 -13.45 -0.82 -2.55
N VAL A 12 -14.56 -0.31 -3.07
CA VAL A 12 -14.71 -0.09 -4.52
C VAL A 12 -13.79 1.03 -5.01
N PHE A 13 -13.59 2.07 -4.21
CA PHE A 13 -12.78 3.23 -4.56
C PHE A 13 -11.31 2.86 -4.81
N VAL A 14 -10.74 1.91 -4.06
CA VAL A 14 -9.33 1.54 -4.25
C VAL A 14 -9.07 0.74 -5.53
N LEU A 15 -10.05 -0.05 -6.01
CA LEU A 15 -9.86 -1.02 -7.10
C LEU A 15 -9.39 -0.40 -8.42
N PRO A 16 -9.92 0.73 -8.90
CA PRO A 16 -9.42 1.38 -10.11
C PRO A 16 -7.93 1.72 -10.03
N PHE A 17 -7.43 2.16 -8.87
CA PHE A 17 -6.01 2.51 -8.72
C PHE A 17 -5.11 1.28 -8.81
N TRP A 18 -5.51 0.18 -8.19
CA TRP A 18 -4.81 -1.10 -8.31
C TRP A 18 -4.83 -1.62 -9.75
N ALA A 19 -6.00 -1.59 -10.41
CA ALA A 19 -6.14 -2.00 -11.80
C ALA A 19 -5.25 -1.17 -12.74
N LEU A 20 -5.18 0.15 -12.54
CA LEU A 20 -4.30 1.03 -13.31
C LEU A 20 -2.82 0.69 -13.11
N MET A 21 -2.38 0.48 -11.86
CA MET A 21 -0.99 0.13 -11.56
C MET A 21 -0.57 -1.24 -12.10
N ILE A 22 -1.48 -2.23 -12.09
CA ILE A 22 -1.21 -3.61 -12.51
C ILE A 22 -1.31 -3.76 -14.03
N LEU A 23 -2.40 -3.28 -14.63
CA LEU A 23 -2.72 -3.54 -16.04
C LEU A 23 -2.12 -2.48 -16.97
N LEU A 24 -2.04 -1.23 -16.53
CA LEU A 24 -1.63 -0.09 -17.35
C LEU A 24 -0.52 0.75 -16.66
N PRO A 25 0.60 0.14 -16.22
CA PRO A 25 1.60 0.83 -15.41
C PRO A 25 2.27 2.00 -16.11
N ASN A 26 2.41 1.95 -17.44
CA ASN A 26 3.11 2.96 -18.23
C ASN A 26 2.19 4.03 -18.82
N TRP A 27 0.87 3.93 -18.63
CA TRP A 27 -0.09 4.86 -19.19
C TRP A 27 0.02 6.24 -18.53
N ASN A 28 -0.03 7.31 -19.34
CA ASN A 28 0.09 8.69 -18.86
C ASN A 28 -0.94 9.04 -17.78
N VAL A 29 -2.15 8.48 -17.88
CA VAL A 29 -3.20 8.66 -16.87
C VAL A 29 -2.80 7.98 -15.55
N THR A 30 -2.35 6.73 -15.59
CA THR A 30 -1.86 6.01 -14.39
C THR A 30 -0.78 6.81 -13.68
N ARG A 31 0.23 7.30 -14.41
CA ARG A 31 1.31 8.13 -13.86
C ARG A 31 0.76 9.38 -13.19
N LYS A 32 -0.09 10.15 -13.87
CA LYS A 32 -0.68 11.39 -13.35
C LYS A 32 -1.54 11.16 -12.11
N VAL A 33 -2.34 10.08 -12.08
CA VAL A 33 -3.16 9.73 -10.92
C VAL A 33 -2.27 9.31 -9.75
N MET A 34 -1.22 8.51 -9.99
CA MET A 34 -0.26 8.07 -8.97
C MET A 34 0.75 9.15 -8.56
N GLU A 35 0.87 10.25 -9.28
CA GLU A 35 1.60 11.46 -8.85
C GLU A 35 0.79 12.26 -7.83
N SER A 36 -0.54 12.25 -7.98
CA SER A 36 -1.44 12.99 -7.11
C SER A 36 -1.57 12.36 -5.72
N TYR A 37 -1.67 13.20 -4.70
CA TYR A 37 -2.04 12.76 -3.33
C TYR A 37 -3.56 12.68 -3.13
N LEU A 38 -4.36 13.12 -4.11
CA LEU A 38 -5.81 13.22 -3.98
C LEU A 38 -6.50 11.90 -3.58
N PRO A 39 -6.19 10.73 -4.19
CA PRO A 39 -6.82 9.47 -3.77
C PRO A 39 -6.60 9.15 -2.29
N PHE A 40 -5.41 9.44 -1.79
CA PHE A 40 -5.02 9.20 -0.39
C PHE A 40 -5.70 10.19 0.56
N VAL A 41 -5.81 11.45 0.16
CA VAL A 41 -6.51 12.48 0.96
C VAL A 41 -7.98 12.12 1.11
N VAL A 42 -8.65 11.65 0.05
CA VAL A 42 -10.06 11.22 0.10
C VAL A 42 -10.24 10.04 1.06
N LEU A 43 -9.41 9.01 0.95
CA LEU A 43 -9.46 7.85 1.85
C LEU A 43 -9.10 8.23 3.30
N ALA A 44 -8.09 9.07 3.50
CA ALA A 44 -7.67 9.54 4.82
C ALA A 44 -8.75 10.41 5.48
N ALA A 45 -9.50 11.20 4.70
CA ALA A 45 -10.65 11.95 5.21
C ALA A 45 -11.77 11.00 5.66
N GLY A 46 -12.06 9.95 4.88
CA GLY A 46 -13.01 8.89 5.27
C GLY A 46 -12.59 8.15 6.53
N TYR A 47 -11.30 7.81 6.63
CA TYR A 47 -10.69 7.25 7.85
C TYR A 47 -10.86 8.20 9.03
N LEU A 48 -10.50 9.48 8.90
CA LEU A 48 -10.55 10.45 9.98
C LEU A 48 -11.98 10.63 10.50
N TYR A 49 -12.97 10.69 9.60
CA TYR A 49 -14.38 10.75 9.96
C TYR A 49 -14.79 9.55 10.83
N LEU A 50 -14.53 8.33 10.37
CA LEU A 50 -14.86 7.12 11.12
C LEU A 50 -14.09 7.02 12.43
N PHE A 51 -12.80 7.34 12.41
CA PHE A 51 -11.93 7.32 13.58
C PHE A 51 -12.49 8.22 14.68
N VAL A 52 -12.77 9.48 14.37
CA VAL A 52 -13.33 10.43 15.34
C VAL A 52 -14.71 9.98 15.85
N THR A 53 -15.57 9.43 14.97
CA THR A 53 -16.89 8.94 15.38
C THR A 53 -16.86 7.63 16.17
N SER A 54 -15.78 6.85 16.03
CA SER A 54 -15.57 5.56 16.72
C SER A 54 -14.94 5.70 18.11
N ILE A 55 -14.34 6.87 18.40
CA ILE A 55 -13.72 7.14 19.69
C ILE A 55 -14.81 7.41 20.74
N THR A 56 -14.93 6.48 21.68
CA THR A 56 -15.66 6.67 22.94
C THR A 56 -14.67 6.89 24.08
N PRO A 57 -15.09 7.45 25.23
CA PRO A 57 -14.21 7.61 26.40
C PRO A 57 -13.59 6.28 26.86
N GLU A 58 -14.37 5.19 26.75
CA GLU A 58 -13.94 3.84 27.10
C GLU A 58 -12.89 3.29 26.12
N ASN A 59 -13.08 3.50 24.81
CA ASN A 59 -12.11 3.12 23.78
C ASN A 59 -10.84 3.99 23.82
N ALA A 60 -10.96 5.27 24.15
CA ALA A 60 -9.82 6.17 24.29
C ALA A 60 -8.91 5.75 25.46
N ALA A 61 -9.50 5.33 26.58
CA ALA A 61 -8.75 4.78 27.71
C ALA A 61 -8.04 3.47 27.30
N ALA A 62 -8.72 2.57 26.59
CA ALA A 62 -8.12 1.34 26.06
C ALA A 62 -6.94 1.61 25.12
N LEU A 63 -7.03 2.61 24.24
CA LEU A 63 -5.94 3.00 23.34
C LEU A 63 -4.72 3.59 24.06
N SER A 64 -4.89 4.12 25.28
CA SER A 64 -3.80 4.71 26.05
C SER A 64 -2.90 3.68 26.75
N ASN A 65 -3.42 2.49 27.05
CA ASN A 65 -2.67 1.35 27.56
C ASN A 65 -3.17 0.04 26.94
N PRO A 66 -2.89 -0.18 25.64
CA PRO A 66 -3.56 -1.21 24.86
C PRO A 66 -3.12 -2.62 25.29
N GLN A 67 -4.06 -3.40 25.82
CA GLN A 67 -3.92 -4.85 25.91
C GLN A 67 -4.56 -5.51 24.69
N LEU A 68 -4.08 -6.68 24.31
CA LEU A 68 -4.60 -7.42 23.15
C LEU A 68 -6.11 -7.69 23.27
N ALA A 69 -6.59 -7.99 24.49
CA ALA A 69 -8.00 -8.21 24.77
C ALA A 69 -8.85 -6.94 24.51
N ASP A 70 -8.34 -5.77 24.88
CA ASP A 70 -9.04 -4.50 24.69
C ASP A 70 -9.11 -4.10 23.21
N ILE A 71 -8.02 -4.35 22.47
CA ILE A 71 -8.00 -4.16 21.01
C ILE A 71 -9.00 -5.11 20.34
N ALA A 72 -9.01 -6.40 20.72
CA ALA A 72 -9.95 -7.36 20.14
C ALA A 72 -11.41 -6.96 20.43
N LYS A 73 -11.71 -6.49 21.64
CA LYS A 73 -13.03 -5.95 22.00
C LYS A 73 -13.36 -4.69 21.19
N PHE A 74 -12.41 -3.78 20.99
CA PHE A 74 -12.61 -2.60 20.15
C PHE A 74 -13.02 -2.99 18.72
N PHE A 75 -12.33 -3.96 18.12
CA PHE A 75 -12.65 -4.46 16.78
C PHE A 75 -13.96 -5.27 16.68
N SER A 76 -14.61 -5.61 17.78
CA SER A 76 -15.95 -6.22 17.75
C SER A 76 -17.06 -5.24 17.36
N ASN A 77 -16.80 -3.93 17.45
CA ASN A 77 -17.72 -2.89 17.00
C ASN A 77 -17.57 -2.66 15.49
N GLU A 78 -18.69 -2.67 14.76
CA GLU A 78 -18.71 -2.50 13.29
C GLU A 78 -18.01 -1.20 12.84
N THR A 79 -18.20 -0.09 13.56
CA THR A 79 -17.60 1.20 13.21
C THR A 79 -16.09 1.21 13.44
N ALA A 80 -15.63 0.63 14.55
CA ALA A 80 -14.21 0.46 14.82
C ALA A 80 -13.52 -0.47 13.81
N ALA A 81 -14.20 -1.57 13.44
CA ALA A 81 -13.73 -2.48 12.40
C ALA A 81 -13.62 -1.79 11.03
N ALA A 82 -14.64 -1.02 10.64
CA ALA A 82 -14.60 -0.23 9.41
C ALA A 82 -13.48 0.82 9.42
N THR A 83 -13.27 1.51 10.54
CA THR A 83 -12.15 2.45 10.74
C THR A 83 -10.80 1.76 10.50
N GLY A 84 -10.56 0.61 11.14
CA GLY A 84 -9.31 -0.13 10.98
C GLY A 84 -9.15 -0.71 9.57
N TRP A 85 -10.24 -1.14 8.94
CA TRP A 85 -10.20 -1.61 7.56
C TRP A 85 -9.79 -0.50 6.58
N ILE A 86 -10.40 0.68 6.70
CA ILE A 86 -10.05 1.82 5.85
C ILE A 86 -8.62 2.29 6.13
N HIS A 87 -8.14 2.18 7.38
CA HIS A 87 -6.73 2.40 7.71
C HIS A 87 -5.82 1.48 6.88
N PHE A 88 -6.12 0.17 6.83
CA PHE A 88 -5.37 -0.77 5.99
C PHE A 88 -5.45 -0.40 4.51
N LEU A 89 -6.64 -0.10 3.97
CA LEU A 89 -6.80 0.29 2.56
C LEU A 89 -5.95 1.52 2.19
N VAL A 90 -5.90 2.54 3.05
CA VAL A 90 -5.08 3.74 2.82
C VAL A 90 -3.60 3.38 2.81
N MET A 91 -3.15 2.61 3.80
CA MET A 91 -1.74 2.24 3.95
C MET A 91 -1.27 1.31 2.84
N ASP A 92 -2.06 0.30 2.49
CA ASP A 92 -1.75 -0.65 1.42
C ASP A 92 -1.69 0.05 0.06
N LEU A 93 -2.65 0.94 -0.24
CA LEU A 93 -2.59 1.72 -1.48
C LEU A 93 -1.36 2.63 -1.52
N PHE A 94 -0.97 3.22 -0.38
CA PHE A 94 0.20 4.10 -0.31
C PHE A 94 1.49 3.32 -0.54
N VAL A 95 1.61 2.14 0.07
CA VAL A 95 2.72 1.21 -0.15
C VAL A 95 2.73 0.71 -1.60
N GLY A 96 1.58 0.34 -2.16
CA GLY A 96 1.44 -0.06 -3.56
C GLY A 96 1.90 1.04 -4.53
N ARG A 97 1.52 2.29 -4.27
CA ARG A 97 2.03 3.47 -5.01
C ARG A 97 3.55 3.61 -4.87
N TRP A 98 4.10 3.40 -3.69
CA TRP A 98 5.55 3.47 -3.49
C TRP A 98 6.27 2.40 -4.32
N ILE A 99 5.82 1.15 -4.26
CA ILE A 99 6.35 0.04 -5.07
C ILE A 99 6.25 0.37 -6.56
N TYR A 100 5.10 0.87 -7.02
CA TYR A 100 4.88 1.31 -8.40
C TYR A 100 5.96 2.31 -8.84
N TRP A 101 6.20 3.37 -8.06
CA TRP A 101 7.22 4.37 -8.40
C TRP A 101 8.64 3.84 -8.33
N GLN A 102 8.94 2.89 -7.43
CA GLN A 102 10.22 2.20 -7.44
C GLN A 102 10.43 1.45 -8.75
N GLY A 103 9.42 0.68 -9.20
CA GLY A 103 9.45 0.00 -10.50
C GLY A 103 9.64 0.97 -11.67
N GLN A 104 8.95 2.12 -11.65
CA GLN A 104 9.09 3.14 -12.69
C GLN A 104 10.49 3.77 -12.75
N LYS A 105 11.15 3.95 -11.61
CA LYS A 105 12.50 4.54 -11.53
C LYS A 105 13.61 3.54 -11.88
N THR A 106 13.43 2.28 -11.50
CA THR A 106 14.46 1.24 -11.60
C THR A 106 14.29 0.35 -12.83
N GLY A 107 13.15 0.41 -13.51
CA GLY A 107 12.78 -0.51 -14.59
C GLY A 107 12.42 -1.91 -14.12
N ILE A 108 12.39 -2.15 -12.80
CA ILE A 108 12.14 -3.47 -12.21
C ILE A 108 10.66 -3.82 -12.34
N TRP A 109 10.39 -5.06 -12.71
CA TRP A 109 9.04 -5.60 -12.75
C TRP A 109 8.43 -5.60 -11.34
N THR A 110 7.26 -4.98 -11.16
CA THR A 110 6.64 -4.74 -9.85
C THR A 110 5.21 -5.26 -9.74
N ILE A 111 4.65 -5.83 -10.81
CA ILE A 111 3.25 -6.26 -10.85
C ILE A 111 2.94 -7.30 -9.77
N HIS A 112 3.83 -8.28 -9.57
CA HIS A 112 3.68 -9.30 -8.54
C HIS A 112 3.69 -8.70 -7.13
N SER A 113 4.59 -7.74 -6.87
CA SER A 113 4.68 -7.06 -5.57
C SER A 113 3.45 -6.18 -5.29
N ILE A 114 2.93 -5.48 -6.31
CA ILE A 114 1.72 -4.67 -6.22
C ILE A 114 0.48 -5.56 -6.00
N ALA A 115 0.38 -6.68 -6.71
CA ALA A 115 -0.70 -7.64 -6.52
C ALA A 115 -0.68 -8.29 -5.12
N LEU A 116 0.50 -8.60 -4.58
CA LEU A 116 0.63 -9.08 -3.20
C LEU A 116 0.28 -7.98 -2.19
N CYS A 117 0.67 -6.73 -2.47
CA CYS A 117 0.37 -5.57 -1.62
C CYS A 117 -1.13 -5.32 -1.48
N LEU A 118 -1.92 -5.57 -2.53
CA LEU A 118 -3.39 -5.45 -2.51
C LEU A 118 -4.05 -6.36 -1.45
N PHE A 119 -3.53 -7.57 -1.24
CA PHE A 119 -4.10 -8.52 -0.27
C PHE A 119 -3.39 -8.48 1.08
N ALA A 120 -2.10 -8.15 1.06
CA ALA A 120 -1.25 -8.09 2.24
C ALA A 120 -0.09 -7.12 1.98
N GLY A 121 -0.27 -5.86 2.38
CA GLY A 121 0.73 -4.80 2.25
C GLY A 121 2.17 -5.24 2.59
N PRO A 122 2.41 -5.87 3.75
CA PRO A 122 3.75 -6.34 4.15
C PRO A 122 4.37 -7.36 3.20
N LEU A 123 3.58 -8.29 2.65
CA LEU A 123 4.07 -9.30 1.71
C LEU A 123 4.45 -8.67 0.37
N GLY A 124 3.72 -7.66 -0.08
CA GLY A 124 4.07 -6.87 -1.26
C GLY A 124 5.41 -6.18 -1.12
N VAL A 125 5.68 -5.56 0.03
CA VAL A 125 6.98 -4.92 0.33
C VAL A 125 8.10 -5.92 0.32
N LEU A 126 7.94 -7.05 1.03
CA LEU A 126 8.96 -8.11 1.07
C LEU A 126 9.27 -8.64 -0.32
N SER A 127 8.22 -8.86 -1.13
CA SER A 127 8.36 -9.26 -2.53
C SER A 127 9.15 -8.24 -3.35
N HIS A 128 8.84 -6.96 -3.21
CA HIS A 128 9.53 -5.90 -3.95
C HIS A 128 11.01 -5.81 -3.56
N ILE A 129 11.29 -5.82 -2.26
CA ILE A 129 12.67 -5.80 -1.72
C ILE A 129 13.45 -6.98 -2.30
N PHE A 130 12.89 -8.19 -2.24
CA PHE A 130 13.54 -9.39 -2.78
C PHE A 130 13.87 -9.25 -4.27
N THR A 131 12.90 -8.82 -5.10
CA THR A 131 13.13 -8.62 -6.54
C THR A 131 14.12 -7.50 -6.82
N TYR A 132 14.12 -6.44 -6.02
CA TYR A 132 15.07 -5.34 -6.12
C TYR A 132 16.51 -5.80 -5.89
N TRP A 133 16.78 -6.54 -4.81
CA TRP A 133 18.11 -7.06 -4.50
C TRP A 133 18.63 -8.01 -5.58
N ILE A 134 17.77 -8.91 -6.06
CA ILE A 134 18.13 -9.84 -7.14
C ILE A 134 18.50 -9.09 -8.42
N SER A 135 17.66 -8.14 -8.84
CA SER A 135 17.89 -7.38 -10.07
C SER A 135 19.20 -6.57 -10.00
N LYS A 136 19.49 -5.99 -8.83
CA LYS A 136 20.75 -5.26 -8.59
C LYS A 136 21.97 -6.18 -8.64
N ALA A 137 21.90 -7.36 -8.01
CA ALA A 137 23.01 -8.32 -8.01
C ALA A 137 23.36 -8.78 -9.44
N PHE A 138 22.35 -9.02 -10.28
CA PHE A 138 22.57 -9.37 -11.69
C PHE A 138 23.20 -8.22 -12.49
N SER A 139 22.77 -6.97 -12.26
CA SER A 139 23.35 -5.80 -12.94
C SER A 139 24.83 -5.60 -12.60
N GLN A 140 25.21 -5.76 -11.33
CA GLN A 140 26.60 -5.59 -10.88
C GLN A 140 27.51 -6.71 -11.39
N GLY A 141 27.01 -7.95 -11.45
CA GLY A 141 27.76 -9.07 -12.03
C GLY A 141 28.04 -8.88 -13.53
N ALA A 142 27.11 -8.29 -14.27
CA ALA A 142 27.29 -8.00 -15.69
C ALA A 142 28.33 -6.91 -15.95
N GLU A 143 28.34 -5.84 -15.16
CA GLU A 143 29.32 -4.75 -15.28
C GLU A 143 30.75 -5.23 -14.98
N GLY A 144 30.94 -6.06 -13.94
CA GLY A 144 32.25 -6.60 -13.58
C GLY A 144 32.88 -7.49 -14.66
N VAL A 145 32.07 -8.33 -15.32
CA VAL A 145 32.55 -9.16 -16.44
C VAL A 145 32.99 -8.31 -17.64
N THR A 146 32.27 -7.23 -17.94
CA THR A 146 32.64 -6.33 -19.05
C THR A 146 33.88 -5.47 -18.78
N GLU A 147 34.22 -5.19 -17.52
CA GLU A 147 35.47 -4.51 -17.17
C GLU A 147 36.68 -5.45 -17.21
N GLU A 148 36.56 -6.69 -16.72
CA GLU A 148 37.64 -7.68 -16.85
C GLU A 148 37.99 -8.00 -18.31
N GLU A 149 36.99 -8.13 -19.20
CA GLU A 149 37.23 -8.35 -20.63
C GLU A 149 37.95 -7.17 -21.32
N LYS A 150 37.74 -5.94 -20.84
CA LYS A 150 38.41 -4.73 -21.37
C LYS A 150 39.83 -4.53 -20.84
N VAL A 151 40.15 -5.06 -19.67
CA VAL A 151 41.48 -4.94 -19.04
C VAL A 151 42.38 -6.13 -19.38
N GLY A 152 41.81 -7.26 -19.81
CA GLY A 152 42.51 -8.48 -20.21
C GLY A 152 43.01 -8.55 -21.66
N VAL A 153 43.03 -7.43 -22.41
CA VAL A 153 43.59 -7.34 -23.77
C VAL A 153 44.77 -6.37 -23.81
#